data_AF-A0A850T5V9-F1
#
_entry.id   AF-A0A850T5V9-F1
#
_cell.length_a   1.000
_cell.length_b   1.000
_cell.length_c   1.000
_cell.angle_alpha   90.00
_cell.angle_beta   90.00
_cell.angle_gamma   90.00
#
_symmetry.space_group_name_H-M   'P 1'
#
loop_
_entity.id
_entity.type
_entity.pdbx_description
1 polymer ?
#
loop_
_entity_poly.entity_id
_entity_poly.type
_entity_poly.pdbx_seq_one_letter_code
_entity_poly.pdbx_strand_id
1 'polypeptide(L)'
;PPVILLLHEAIPQHFWCIPFSVDGNPVPSIRWLFNGTVLAEGPYIHTRIVEYEHNSTVLHGCLQLNRPTHVNNGNYTLLVHNPLGSAARSVQGRFMENPFSFSPEEPIPGTCVCPCPCRHQVSVAVALAVFACLFLSVMLIVLNKCGRRSKFGINR
;
A
#
# COMPACT_ATOMS: atom_id res chain seq x y z
N PRO A 1 -57.93 1.25 20.15
CA PRO A 1 -57.41 0.52 18.95
C PRO A 1 -56.08 1.16 18.51
N PRO A 2 -55.11 0.43 17.96
CA PRO A 2 -53.86 1.02 17.47
C PRO A 2 -54.10 1.88 16.23
N VAL A 3 -53.40 3.00 16.12
CA VAL A 3 -53.46 3.93 14.97
C VAL A 3 -52.03 4.27 14.55
N ILE A 4 -51.74 4.12 13.26
CA ILE A 4 -50.46 4.54 12.68
C ILE A 4 -50.54 6.04 12.45
N LEU A 5 -49.69 6.80 13.14
CA LEU A 5 -49.67 8.26 13.04
C LEU A 5 -48.83 8.76 11.85
N LEU A 6 -47.80 8.00 11.46
CA LEU A 6 -46.84 8.39 10.44
C LEU A 6 -46.14 7.16 9.86
N LEU A 7 -46.02 7.13 8.53
CA LEU A 7 -45.21 6.17 7.78
C LEU A 7 -44.58 6.93 6.61
N HIS A 8 -43.26 6.82 6.46
CA HIS A 8 -42.51 7.48 5.39
C HIS A 8 -42.02 6.48 4.36
N GLU A 9 -41.65 7.00 3.19
CA GLU A 9 -40.92 6.24 2.18
C GLU A 9 -39.53 5.84 2.67
N ALA A 10 -38.94 4.84 1.99
CA ALA A 10 -37.60 4.36 2.32
C ALA A 10 -36.56 5.48 2.11
N ILE A 11 -35.73 5.71 3.13
CA ILE A 11 -34.62 6.67 3.06
C ILE A 11 -33.32 5.90 2.84
N PRO A 12 -32.52 6.24 1.80
CA PRO A 12 -31.23 5.60 1.59
C PRO A 12 -30.29 5.90 2.76
N GLN A 13 -29.66 4.86 3.29
CA GLN A 13 -28.68 4.97 4.35
C GLN A 13 -27.31 4.53 3.83
N HIS A 14 -26.28 5.24 4.26
CA HIS A 14 -24.91 4.96 3.81
C HIS A 14 -24.26 3.96 4.76
N PHE A 15 -24.49 2.67 4.52
CA PHE A 15 -23.88 1.58 5.27
C PHE A 15 -22.89 0.83 4.39
N TRP A 16 -21.72 0.53 4.95
CA TRP A 16 -20.70 -0.30 4.32
C TRP A 16 -20.53 -1.60 5.07
N CYS A 17 -20.13 -2.63 4.33
CA CYS A 17 -19.95 -3.96 4.84
C CYS A 17 -18.62 -4.54 4.34
N ILE A 18 -17.74 -4.96 5.25
CA ILE A 18 -16.62 -5.85 4.93
C ILE A 18 -17.07 -7.29 5.25
N PRO A 19 -17.48 -8.08 4.25
CA PRO A 19 -18.00 -9.42 4.49
C PRO A 19 -16.89 -10.40 4.85
N PHE A 20 -17.22 -11.39 5.69
CA PHE A 20 -16.33 -12.49 6.01
C PHE A 20 -17.08 -13.80 6.22
N SER A 21 -16.34 -14.89 6.05
CA SER A 21 -16.76 -16.25 6.40
C SER A 21 -15.64 -16.87 7.20
N VAL A 22 -15.97 -17.43 8.36
CA VAL A 22 -14.99 -18.06 9.25
C VAL A 22 -15.49 -19.46 9.58
N ASP A 23 -14.61 -20.44 9.51
CA ASP A 23 -14.91 -21.83 9.85
C ASP A 23 -14.10 -22.23 11.08
N GLY A 24 -14.70 -23.00 11.97
CA GLY A 24 -14.02 -23.53 13.15
C GLY A 24 -14.95 -24.21 14.14
N ASN A 25 -14.47 -25.32 14.71
CA ASN A 25 -15.13 -26.03 15.78
C ASN A 25 -14.11 -26.36 16.89
N PRO A 26 -14.20 -25.80 18.11
CA PRO A 26 -15.23 -24.89 18.61
C PRO A 26 -15.30 -23.55 17.85
N VAL A 27 -16.46 -22.89 17.92
CA VAL A 27 -16.72 -21.59 17.28
C VAL A 27 -15.62 -20.60 17.65
N PRO A 28 -14.94 -19.99 16.66
CA PRO A 28 -13.83 -19.10 16.94
C PRO A 28 -14.30 -17.74 17.44
N SER A 29 -13.51 -17.15 18.34
CA SER A 29 -13.63 -15.73 18.69
C SER A 29 -13.13 -14.85 17.54
N ILE A 30 -13.78 -13.71 17.33
CA ILE A 30 -13.48 -12.76 16.25
C ILE A 30 -12.96 -11.45 16.84
N ARG A 31 -11.90 -10.90 16.25
CA ARG A 31 -11.37 -9.56 16.55
C ARG A 31 -10.89 -8.89 15.27
N TRP A 32 -10.78 -7.56 15.29
CA TRP A 32 -10.29 -6.79 14.17
C TRP A 32 -9.08 -5.95 14.53
N LEU A 33 -8.20 -5.78 13.56
CA LEU A 33 -7.20 -4.72 13.55
C LEU A 33 -7.51 -3.71 12.45
N PHE A 34 -7.24 -2.44 12.72
CA PHE A 34 -7.21 -1.35 11.74
C PHE A 34 -5.79 -0.78 11.69
N ASN A 35 -5.17 -0.85 10.51
CA ASN A 35 -3.76 -0.45 10.30
C ASN A 35 -2.79 -1.05 11.33
N GLY A 36 -3.02 -2.31 11.71
CA GLY A 36 -2.18 -3.05 12.67
C GLY A 36 -2.49 -2.81 14.14
N THR A 37 -3.36 -1.85 14.46
CA THR A 37 -3.82 -1.57 15.83
C THR A 37 -5.18 -2.20 16.10
N VAL A 38 -5.49 -2.53 17.36
CA VAL A 38 -6.79 -3.14 17.71
C VAL A 38 -7.92 -2.17 17.35
N LEU A 39 -8.87 -2.64 16.53
CA LEU A 39 -10.06 -1.87 16.20
C LEU A 39 -11.06 -1.96 17.35
N ALA A 40 -11.35 -0.82 17.97
CA ALA A 40 -12.40 -0.72 18.98
C ALA A 40 -13.77 -0.66 18.30
N GLU A 41 -14.61 -1.66 18.58
CA GLU A 41 -15.99 -1.68 18.10
C GLU A 41 -16.89 -0.74 18.92
N GLY A 42 -17.94 -0.23 18.28
CA GLY A 42 -18.88 0.71 18.87
C GLY A 42 -20.13 0.89 17.99
N PRO A 43 -20.93 1.95 18.18
CA PRO A 43 -22.20 2.12 17.49
C PRO A 43 -22.06 2.33 15.97
N TYR A 44 -20.92 2.84 15.51
CA TYR A 44 -20.69 3.15 14.09
C TYR A 44 -19.90 2.06 13.35
N ILE A 45 -19.06 1.32 14.06
CA ILE A 45 -18.24 0.24 13.51
C ILE A 45 -18.39 -0.97 14.42
N HIS A 46 -19.02 -2.04 13.97
CA HIS A 46 -19.20 -3.25 14.75
C HIS A 46 -19.35 -4.48 13.87
N THR A 47 -19.01 -5.63 14.44
CA THR A 47 -19.17 -6.92 13.81
C THR A 47 -20.61 -7.38 13.96
N ARG A 48 -21.26 -7.71 12.85
CA ARG A 48 -22.59 -8.32 12.81
C ARG A 48 -22.51 -9.70 12.17
N ILE A 49 -22.98 -10.71 12.89
CA ILE A 49 -23.16 -12.05 12.33
C ILE A 49 -24.51 -12.07 11.61
N VAL A 50 -24.48 -12.43 10.32
CA VAL A 50 -25.65 -12.33 9.44
C VAL A 50 -26.40 -13.66 9.40
N GLU A 51 -25.69 -14.77 9.32
CA GLU A 51 -26.27 -16.10 9.22
C GLU A 51 -25.60 -17.09 10.18
N TYR A 52 -26.44 -17.85 10.87
CA TYR A 52 -26.06 -19.01 11.67
C TYR A 52 -26.80 -20.22 11.11
N GLU A 53 -26.14 -20.96 10.23
CA GLU A 53 -26.70 -22.20 9.71
C GLU A 53 -26.51 -23.30 10.76
N HIS A 54 -27.61 -23.87 11.28
CA HIS A 54 -27.60 -24.70 12.49
C HIS A 54 -26.73 -25.99 12.39
N ASN A 55 -26.42 -26.43 11.17
CA ASN A 55 -25.59 -27.61 10.91
C ASN A 55 -24.23 -27.28 10.26
N SER A 56 -23.87 -25.99 10.22
CA SER A 56 -22.62 -25.52 9.65
C SER A 56 -21.68 -25.04 10.76
N THR A 57 -20.39 -25.34 10.61
CA THR A 57 -19.33 -24.73 11.41
C THR A 57 -18.88 -23.38 10.83
N VAL A 58 -19.40 -23.03 9.65
CA VAL A 58 -19.13 -21.77 8.96
C VAL A 58 -20.06 -20.68 9.49
N LEU A 59 -19.46 -19.57 9.88
CA LEU A 59 -20.13 -18.39 10.37
C LEU A 59 -19.92 -17.25 9.38
N HIS A 60 -21.03 -16.70 8.89
CA HIS A 60 -21.05 -15.60 7.95
C HIS A 60 -21.37 -14.30 8.67
N GLY A 61 -20.54 -13.29 8.42
CA GLY A 61 -20.68 -12.01 9.09
C GLY A 61 -20.13 -10.86 8.28
N CYS A 62 -20.21 -9.70 8.89
CA CYS A 62 -19.76 -8.47 8.30
C CYS A 62 -19.24 -7.51 9.37
N LEU A 63 -18.10 -6.86 9.13
CA LEU A 63 -17.76 -5.64 9.85
C LEU A 63 -18.57 -4.50 9.22
N GLN A 64 -19.59 -4.02 9.93
CA GLN A 64 -20.46 -2.96 9.48
C GLN A 64 -19.87 -1.61 9.83
N LEU A 65 -19.91 -0.68 8.87
CA LEU A 65 -19.51 0.72 9.08
C LEU A 65 -20.68 1.63 8.67
N ASN A 66 -21.15 2.45 9.60
CA ASN A 66 -22.20 3.45 9.36
C ASN A 66 -21.57 4.79 8.98
N ARG A 67 -21.83 5.24 7.75
CA ARG A 67 -21.32 6.51 7.19
C ARG A 67 -19.81 6.70 7.38
N PRO A 68 -18.96 5.73 6.97
CA PRO A 68 -17.51 5.89 7.04
C PRO A 68 -17.04 7.04 6.14
N THR A 69 -15.93 7.67 6.50
CA THR A 69 -15.27 8.72 5.72
C THR A 69 -13.85 8.30 5.34
N HIS A 70 -13.09 9.19 4.70
CA HIS A 70 -11.70 8.91 4.30
C HIS A 70 -10.79 8.52 5.48
N VAL A 71 -11.09 8.95 6.71
CA VAL A 71 -10.34 8.57 7.92
C VAL A 71 -10.48 7.09 8.27
N ASN A 72 -11.52 6.44 7.75
CA ASN A 72 -11.74 5.01 7.92
C ASN A 72 -11.03 4.20 6.81
N ASN A 73 -10.42 4.84 5.82
CA ASN A 73 -9.64 4.12 4.81
C ASN A 73 -8.41 3.50 5.47
N GLY A 74 -8.12 2.25 5.14
CA GLY A 74 -6.97 1.57 5.71
C GLY A 74 -7.05 0.06 5.55
N ASN A 75 -6.08 -0.63 6.14
CA ASN A 75 -5.99 -2.08 6.11
C ASN A 75 -6.76 -2.66 7.31
N TYR A 76 -7.80 -3.44 7.02
CA TYR A 76 -8.62 -4.13 8.02
C TYR A 76 -8.18 -5.58 8.09
N THR A 77 -7.74 -6.05 9.25
CA THR A 77 -7.34 -7.43 9.46
C THR A 77 -8.32 -8.13 10.38
N LEU A 78 -8.99 -9.16 9.87
CA LEU A 78 -9.78 -10.09 10.65
C LEU A 78 -8.85 -11.08 11.35
N LEU A 79 -8.97 -11.19 12.67
CA LEU A 79 -8.29 -12.16 13.51
C LEU A 79 -9.32 -13.12 14.08
N VAL A 80 -9.09 -14.43 13.89
CA VAL A 80 -9.92 -15.48 14.46
C VAL A 80 -9.09 -16.43 15.31
N HIS A 81 -9.67 -16.87 16.42
CA HIS A 81 -8.97 -17.75 17.36
C HIS A 81 -9.92 -18.73 18.06
N ASN A 82 -9.51 -20.00 18.15
CA ASN A 82 -10.11 -21.03 18.99
C ASN A 82 -9.00 -21.88 19.66
N PRO A 83 -9.32 -22.85 20.53
CA PRO A 83 -8.31 -23.68 21.19
C PRO A 83 -7.42 -24.50 20.24
N LEU A 84 -7.84 -24.71 19.00
CA LEU A 84 -7.09 -25.48 18.00
C LEU A 84 -6.14 -24.60 17.18
N GLY A 85 -6.30 -23.28 17.19
CA GLY A 85 -5.39 -22.38 16.50
C GLY A 85 -5.96 -20.97 16.25
N SER A 86 -5.27 -20.25 15.36
CA SER A 86 -5.62 -18.90 14.97
C SER A 86 -5.43 -18.70 13.47
N ALA A 87 -6.22 -17.82 12.87
CA ALA A 87 -6.02 -17.38 11.50
C ALA A 87 -6.20 -15.85 11.40
N ALA A 88 -5.57 -15.25 10.39
CA ALA A 88 -5.65 -13.84 10.12
C ALA A 88 -5.77 -13.58 8.62
N ARG A 89 -6.58 -12.60 8.23
CA ARG A 89 -6.67 -12.14 6.84
C ARG A 89 -6.95 -10.65 6.77
N SER A 90 -6.29 -9.96 5.85
CA SER A 90 -6.41 -8.52 5.68
C SER A 90 -7.08 -8.14 4.37
N VAL A 91 -7.76 -6.99 4.37
CA VAL A 91 -8.37 -6.37 3.18
C VAL A 91 -8.26 -4.85 3.28
N GLN A 92 -8.07 -4.20 2.14
CA GLN A 92 -8.03 -2.73 2.07
C GLN A 92 -9.47 -2.17 2.04
N GLY A 93 -9.83 -1.39 3.06
CA GLY A 93 -11.04 -0.56 3.07
C GLY A 93 -10.77 0.78 2.39
N ARG A 94 -11.61 1.14 1.41
CA ARG A 94 -11.63 2.45 0.74
C ARG A 94 -13.08 2.91 0.61
N PHE A 95 -13.45 3.90 1.40
CA PHE A 95 -14.84 4.33 1.58
C PHE A 95 -15.13 5.67 0.92
N MET A 96 -14.23 6.64 1.11
CA MET A 96 -14.31 7.95 0.47
C MET A 96 -12.92 8.43 0.07
N GLU A 97 -12.82 9.17 -1.02
CA GLU A 97 -11.59 9.89 -1.36
C GLU A 97 -11.30 10.95 -0.29
N ASN A 98 -10.02 11.19 -0.02
CA ASN A 98 -9.62 12.29 0.85
C ASN A 98 -9.89 13.60 0.07
N PRO A 99 -10.81 14.47 0.52
CA PRO A 99 -11.08 15.74 -0.16
C PRO A 99 -9.91 16.71 -0.05
N PHE A 100 -8.93 16.44 0.82
CA PHE A 100 -7.71 17.22 0.97
C PHE A 100 -6.56 16.55 0.22
N SER A 101 -5.86 17.31 -0.64
CA SER A 101 -4.65 16.88 -1.33
C SER A 101 -3.42 16.78 -0.43
N PHE A 102 -3.57 17.10 0.85
CA PHE A 102 -2.50 17.09 1.84
C PHE A 102 -2.94 16.20 2.98
N SER A 103 -2.36 15.00 3.07
CA SER A 103 -2.44 14.24 4.30
C SER A 103 -1.56 14.97 5.32
N PRO A 104 -2.03 15.33 6.53
CA PRO A 104 -1.16 15.91 7.56
C PRO A 104 -0.03 14.96 7.99
N GLU A 105 -0.14 13.67 7.63
CA GLU A 105 0.88 12.64 7.81
C GLU A 105 1.90 12.58 6.65
N GLU A 106 1.65 13.28 5.54
CA GLU A 106 2.65 13.51 4.52
C GLU A 106 3.58 14.65 4.96
N PRO A 107 4.91 14.46 4.93
CA PRO A 107 5.85 15.54 5.15
C PRO A 107 5.54 16.67 4.17
N ILE A 108 5.40 17.91 4.67
CA ILE A 108 5.18 19.11 3.88
C ILE A 108 6.13 19.09 2.67
N PRO A 109 5.62 19.00 1.43
CA PRO A 109 6.47 19.05 0.24
C PRO A 109 6.95 20.49 0.07
N GLY A 110 8.07 20.81 0.72
CA GLY A 110 8.62 22.17 0.74
C GLY A 110 9.85 22.36 1.62
N THR A 111 10.08 21.51 2.62
CA THR A 111 11.33 21.58 3.40
C THR A 111 12.39 20.67 2.78
N CYS A 112 13.00 21.16 1.69
CA CYS A 112 14.19 20.57 1.11
C CYS A 112 15.39 20.74 2.08
N VAL A 113 15.50 19.90 3.11
CA VAL A 113 16.82 19.58 3.68
C VAL A 113 17.35 18.39 2.90
N CYS A 114 17.88 18.68 1.72
CA CYS A 114 18.44 17.66 0.84
C CYS A 114 19.84 17.24 1.33
N PRO A 115 20.10 15.96 1.59
CA PRO A 115 21.32 15.32 1.13
C PRO A 115 20.99 14.64 -0.20
N CYS A 116 20.73 15.45 -1.24
CA CYS A 116 20.41 14.95 -2.58
C CYS A 116 21.51 13.98 -3.07
N PRO A 117 21.21 12.70 -3.40
CA PRO A 117 22.17 11.80 -4.06
C PRO A 117 22.38 12.15 -5.54
N CYS A 118 21.63 13.11 -6.09
CA CYS A 118 21.72 13.54 -7.48
C CYS A 118 23.13 14.05 -7.85
N ARG A 119 23.88 14.60 -6.88
CA ARG A 119 25.25 15.09 -7.12
C ARG A 119 26.23 13.93 -7.35
N HIS A 120 26.01 12.77 -6.74
CA HIS A 120 26.92 11.64 -6.83
C HIS A 120 26.84 10.95 -8.20
N GLN A 121 25.64 10.74 -8.74
CA GLN A 121 25.49 10.18 -10.10
C GLN A 121 26.06 11.12 -11.17
N VAL A 122 25.78 12.42 -11.08
CA VAL A 122 26.33 13.41 -12.03
C VAL A 122 27.87 13.48 -11.91
N SER A 123 28.41 13.45 -10.69
CA SER A 123 29.87 13.47 -10.48
C SER A 123 30.56 12.22 -11.04
N VAL A 124 29.95 11.04 -10.89
CA VAL A 124 30.49 9.78 -11.42
C VAL A 124 30.46 9.79 -12.95
N ALA A 125 29.37 10.25 -13.56
CA ALA A 125 29.25 10.34 -15.02
C ALA A 125 30.30 11.30 -15.63
N VAL A 126 30.51 12.47 -15.01
CA VAL A 126 31.53 13.43 -15.46
C VAL A 126 32.93 12.84 -15.31
N ALA A 127 33.23 12.16 -14.20
CA ALA A 127 34.53 11.52 -14.01
C ALA A 127 34.82 10.43 -15.06
N LEU A 128 33.82 9.60 -15.37
CA LEU A 128 33.93 8.57 -16.42
C LEU A 128 34.13 9.18 -17.81
N ALA A 129 33.41 10.26 -18.13
CA ALA A 129 33.55 10.95 -19.41
C ALA A 129 34.96 11.56 -19.58
N VAL A 130 35.47 12.23 -18.55
CA VAL A 130 36.83 12.82 -18.56
C VAL A 130 37.88 11.72 -18.73
N PHE A 131 37.74 10.60 -18.02
CA PHE A 131 38.65 9.47 -18.14
C PHE A 131 38.63 8.89 -19.56
N ALA A 132 37.45 8.61 -20.12
CA ALA A 132 37.33 8.11 -21.49
C ALA A 132 37.98 9.05 -22.52
N CYS A 133 37.77 10.37 -22.39
CA CYS A 133 38.39 11.37 -23.27
C CYS A 133 39.93 11.39 -23.16
N LEU A 134 40.48 11.26 -21.94
CA LEU A 134 41.92 11.18 -21.74
C LEU A 134 42.51 9.91 -22.37
N PHE A 135 41.87 8.75 -22.18
CA PHE A 135 42.32 7.49 -22.77
C PHE A 135 42.30 7.54 -24.30
N LEU A 136 41.22 8.05 -24.90
CA LEU A 136 41.13 8.20 -26.35
C LEU A 136 42.16 9.17 -26.92
N SER A 137 42.42 10.28 -26.24
CA SER A 137 43.43 11.25 -26.70
C SER A 137 44.84 10.67 -26.60
N VAL A 138 45.18 9.95 -25.53
CA VAL A 138 46.46 9.23 -25.41
C VAL A 138 46.59 8.16 -26.50
N MET A 139 45.55 7.36 -26.74
CA MET A 139 45.57 6.37 -27.83
C MET A 139 45.76 7.02 -29.20
N LEU A 140 45.09 8.14 -29.49
CA LEU A 140 45.29 8.89 -30.72
C LEU A 140 46.71 9.45 -30.84
N ILE A 141 47.30 9.93 -29.75
CA ILE A 141 48.70 10.39 -29.72
C ILE A 141 49.65 9.22 -29.97
N VAL A 142 49.41 8.06 -29.35
CA VAL A 142 50.20 6.84 -29.58
C VAL A 142 50.06 6.38 -31.02
N LEU A 143 48.86 6.34 -31.60
CA LEU A 143 48.64 5.99 -32.99
C LEU A 143 49.31 7.00 -33.94
N ASN A 144 49.25 8.30 -33.65
CA ASN A 144 49.92 9.32 -34.44
C ASN A 144 51.45 9.32 -34.29
N LYS A 145 51.99 8.93 -33.13
CA LYS A 145 53.44 8.78 -32.89
C LYS A 145 54.00 7.44 -33.38
N CYS A 146 53.26 6.35 -33.27
CA CYS A 146 53.66 5.00 -33.68
C CYS A 146 53.33 4.72 -35.15
N GLY A 147 52.25 5.29 -35.70
CA GLY A 147 51.91 5.22 -37.13
C GLY A 147 52.87 6.03 -38.01
N ARG A 148 53.56 7.02 -37.45
CA ARG A 148 54.67 7.74 -38.10
C ARG A 148 56.03 7.02 -38.02
N ARG A 149 56.09 5.82 -37.40
CA ARG A 149 57.23 4.89 -37.49
C ARG A 149 56.84 3.56 -38.14
N SER A 150 56.01 3.60 -39.17
CA SER A 150 56.03 2.53 -40.19
C SER A 150 57.32 2.66 -41.00
N LYS A 151 58.39 1.98 -40.53
CA LYS A 151 59.65 1.78 -41.26
C LYS A 151 59.84 0.30 -41.56
N PHE A 152 58.95 -0.22 -42.39
CA PHE A 152 59.23 -1.31 -43.34
C PHE A 152 58.53 -0.87 -44.63
N GLY A 153 59.21 -0.27 -45.61
CA GLY A 153 60.34 -0.86 -46.31
C GLY A 153 59.85 -1.52 -47.60
N ILE A 154 59.28 -0.68 -48.48
CA ILE A 154 59.16 -0.73 -49.94
C ILE A 154 59.06 -2.07 -50.69
N ASN A 155 58.02 -2.15 -51.52
CA ASN A 155 57.92 -3.07 -52.67
C ASN A 155 59.09 -2.87 -53.65
N ARG A 156 59.65 -3.98 -54.14
CA ARG A 156 59.70 -4.30 -55.58
C ARG A 156 59.79 -5.80 -55.78
#